data_AF-A0A916R005-F1
#
_entry.id   AF-A0A916R005-F1
#
_cell.length_a   1.000
_cell.length_b   1.000
_cell.length_c   1.000
_cell.angle_alpha   90.00
_cell.angle_beta   90.00
_cell.angle_gamma   90.00
#
_symmetry.space_group_name_H-M   'P 1'
#
loop_
_entity.id
_entity.type
_entity.pdbx_description
1 polymer ?
#
loop_
_entity_poly.entity_id
_entity_poly.type
_entity_poly.pdbx_seq_one_letter_code
_entity_poly.pdbx_strand_id
1 'polypeptide(L)'
;MAKLPITEPFLLKLDAVIAADPELTVSNLAVKAELSNSAIRQMFDQNRSPRVSTMRKICSALGTTLEEFMSHAQTEEELEIVRLISQLPPALRHELLGYGRALTVQAAKLNQESTEDNE
;
A
#
# COMPACT_ATOMS: atom_id res chain seq x y z
N MET A 1 -0.45 29.93 8.05
CA MET A 1 0.06 28.92 8.99
C MET A 1 0.81 27.88 8.17
N ALA A 2 2.08 27.62 8.47
CA ALA A 2 2.87 26.64 7.71
C ALA A 2 2.35 25.22 8.03
N LYS A 3 1.96 24.46 7.01
CA LYS A 3 1.59 23.03 7.14
C LYS A 3 2.81 22.32 7.74
N LEU A 4 2.67 21.74 8.93
CA LEU A 4 3.72 20.89 9.50
C LEU A 4 4.06 19.79 8.48
N PRO A 5 5.34 19.41 8.30
CA PRO A 5 5.68 18.34 7.39
C PRO A 5 4.99 17.06 7.86
N ILE A 6 4.17 16.46 6.99
CA ILE A 6 3.56 15.16 7.24
C ILE A 6 4.72 14.15 7.24
N THR A 7 4.85 13.38 8.32
CA THR A 7 5.91 12.35 8.45
C THR A 7 5.32 10.96 8.61
N GLU A 8 4.02 10.86 8.88
CA GLU A 8 3.35 9.58 9.06
C GLU A 8 3.15 8.90 7.69
N PRO A 9 3.61 7.64 7.51
CA PRO A 9 3.62 6.98 6.20
C PRO A 9 2.25 6.81 5.53
N PHE A 10 1.21 6.50 6.30
CA PHE A 10 -0.16 6.35 5.78
C PHE A 10 -0.71 7.71 5.34
N LEU A 11 -0.50 8.77 6.14
CA LEU A 11 -0.92 10.13 5.80
C LEU A 11 -0.15 10.68 4.60
N LEU A 12 1.13 10.36 4.44
CA LEU A 12 1.91 10.73 3.25
C LEU A 12 1.29 10.14 1.98
N LYS A 13 1.00 8.84 1.98
CA LYS A 13 0.33 8.18 0.86
C LYS A 13 -1.07 8.75 0.62
N LEU A 14 -1.82 9.03 1.69
CA LEU A 14 -3.15 9.60 1.59
C LEU A 14 -3.15 11.01 0.98
N ASP A 15 -2.21 11.88 1.39
CA ASP A 15 -2.04 13.22 0.81
C ASP A 15 -1.72 13.11 -0.69
N ALA A 16 -0.87 12.16 -1.09
CA ALA A 16 -0.54 11.92 -2.50
C ALA A 16 -1.75 11.46 -3.33
N VAL A 17 -2.58 10.55 -2.81
CA VAL A 17 -3.80 10.08 -3.50
C VAL A 17 -4.82 11.20 -3.64
N ILE A 18 -5.02 12.00 -2.59
CA ILE A 18 -5.90 13.17 -2.63
C ILE A 18 -5.37 14.24 -3.60
N ALA A 19 -4.06 14.42 -3.68
CA ALA A 19 -3.45 15.37 -4.62
C ALA A 19 -3.54 14.90 -6.09
N ALA A 20 -3.55 13.58 -6.33
CA ALA A 20 -3.64 13.01 -7.67
C ALA A 20 -5.06 13.03 -8.25
N ASP A 21 -6.10 13.01 -7.41
CA ASP A 21 -7.50 13.01 -7.82
C ASP A 21 -8.22 14.32 -7.40
N PRO A 22 -8.52 15.24 -8.35
CA PRO A 22 -9.17 16.51 -8.03
C PRO A 22 -10.63 16.37 -7.56
N GLU A 23 -11.31 15.24 -7.80
CA GLU A 23 -12.66 14.99 -7.28
C GLU A 23 -12.65 14.45 -5.84
N LEU A 24 -11.50 13.95 -5.40
CA LEU A 24 -11.30 13.41 -4.06
C LEU A 24 -10.93 14.54 -3.09
N THR A 25 -11.92 15.00 -2.33
CA THR A 25 -11.67 15.94 -1.22
C THR A 25 -11.64 15.22 0.13
N VAL A 26 -10.90 15.78 1.09
CA VAL A 26 -10.88 15.29 2.49
C VAL A 26 -12.28 15.14 3.07
N SER A 27 -13.18 16.07 2.73
CA SER A 27 -14.56 16.07 3.22
C SER A 27 -15.39 14.96 2.56
N ASN A 28 -15.31 14.80 1.24
CA ASN A 28 -16.03 13.72 0.55
C ASN A 28 -15.51 12.34 0.97
N LEU A 29 -14.21 12.20 1.17
CA LEU A 29 -13.59 10.97 1.64
C LEU A 29 -14.02 10.63 3.08
N ALA A 30 -14.08 11.62 3.98
CA ALA A 30 -14.57 11.39 5.34
C ALA A 30 -16.01 10.86 5.35
N VAL A 31 -16.88 11.43 4.50
CA VAL A 31 -18.26 10.95 4.35
C VAL A 31 -18.31 9.52 3.82
N LYS A 32 -17.57 9.23 2.74
CA LYS A 32 -17.50 7.86 2.17
C LYS A 32 -16.92 6.83 3.16
N ALA A 33 -16.00 7.25 4.04
CA ALA A 33 -15.39 6.40 5.05
C ALA A 33 -16.21 6.30 6.36
N GLU A 34 -17.41 6.89 6.40
CA GLU A 34 -18.24 6.96 7.61
C GLU A 34 -17.49 7.55 8.82
N LEU A 35 -16.71 8.61 8.56
CA LEU A 35 -15.99 9.37 9.56
C LEU A 35 -16.62 10.76 9.70
N SER A 36 -16.32 11.45 10.81
CA SER A 36 -16.73 12.85 10.94
C SER A 36 -16.00 13.73 9.91
N ASN A 37 -16.66 14.79 9.45
CA ASN A 37 -16.12 15.72 8.44
C ASN A 37 -14.76 16.34 8.82
N SER A 38 -14.42 16.36 10.12
CA SER A 38 -13.15 16.87 10.64
C SER A 38 -12.12 15.78 10.93
N ALA A 39 -12.49 14.50 10.93
CA ALA A 39 -11.60 13.41 11.38
C ALA A 39 -10.31 13.34 10.56
N ILE A 40 -10.41 13.33 9.23
CA ILE A 40 -9.24 13.22 8.36
C ILE A 40 -8.38 14.50 8.44
N ARG A 41 -8.99 15.68 8.52
CA ARG A 41 -8.25 16.95 8.73
C ARG A 41 -7.45 16.90 10.03
N GLN A 42 -8.08 16.45 11.12
CA GLN A 42 -7.45 16.31 12.41
C GLN A 42 -6.29 15.29 12.39
N MET A 43 -6.39 14.23 11.59
CA MET A 43 -5.27 13.29 11.41
C MET A 43 -4.07 13.96 10.78
N PHE A 44 -4.28 14.76 9.73
CA PHE A 44 -3.22 15.56 9.10
C PHE A 44 -2.63 16.59 10.05
N ASP A 45 -3.47 17.31 10.79
CA ASP A 45 -3.02 18.33 11.75
C ASP A 45 -2.20 17.74 12.90
N GLN A 46 -2.60 16.56 13.39
CA GLN A 46 -1.90 15.88 14.48
C GLN A 46 -0.70 15.07 14.01
N ASN A 47 -0.58 14.82 12.69
CA ASN A 47 0.44 13.97 12.08
C ASN A 47 0.65 12.65 12.86
N ARG A 48 -0.45 12.08 13.36
CA ARG A 48 -0.47 10.89 14.21
C ARG A 48 -1.08 9.73 13.45
N SER A 49 -0.46 8.55 13.58
CA SER A 49 -0.96 7.33 12.96
C SER A 49 -2.40 7.04 13.42
N PRO A 50 -3.38 6.99 12.49
CA PRO A 50 -4.75 6.64 12.83
C PRO A 50 -4.84 5.21 13.35
N ARG A 51 -5.95 4.87 14.01
CA ARG A 51 -6.19 3.46 14.38
C ARG A 51 -6.31 2.61 13.12
N VAL A 52 -5.87 1.36 13.18
CA VAL A 52 -5.99 0.39 12.07
C VAL A 52 -7.43 0.28 11.56
N SER A 53 -8.42 0.29 12.45
CA SER A 53 -9.83 0.28 12.06
C SER A 53 -10.23 1.51 11.24
N THR A 54 -9.67 2.68 11.57
CA THR A 54 -9.90 3.92 10.83
C THR A 54 -9.17 3.93 9.49
N MET A 55 -7.93 3.44 9.45
CA MET A 55 -7.19 3.28 8.19
C MET A 55 -7.93 2.34 7.23
N ARG A 56 -8.45 1.21 7.71
CA ARG A 56 -9.26 0.29 6.91
C ARG A 56 -10.51 0.97 6.34
N LYS A 57 -11.25 1.75 7.13
CA LYS A 57 -12.42 2.50 6.65
C LYS A 57 -12.07 3.46 5.51
N ILE A 58 -10.95 4.18 5.65
CA ILE A 58 -10.46 5.11 4.62
C ILE A 58 -10.08 4.32 3.35
N CYS A 59 -9.32 3.24 3.47
CA CYS A 59 -8.95 2.39 2.33
C CYS A 59 -10.19 1.80 1.63
N SER A 60 -11.16 1.30 2.39
CA SER A 60 -12.41 0.78 1.82
C SER A 60 -13.20 1.85 1.07
N ALA A 61 -13.22 3.09 1.56
CA ALA A 61 -13.82 4.22 0.85
C ALA A 61 -13.09 4.61 -0.44
N LEU A 62 -11.81 4.30 -0.53
CA LEU A 62 -10.97 4.43 -1.74
C LEU A 62 -11.06 3.20 -2.66
N GLY A 63 -11.80 2.16 -2.28
CA GLY A 63 -11.92 0.93 -3.07
C GLY A 63 -10.71 0.00 -2.99
N THR A 64 -9.88 0.11 -1.94
CA THR A 64 -8.67 -0.70 -1.74
C THR A 64 -8.61 -1.30 -0.33
N THR A 65 -7.67 -2.21 -0.09
CA THR A 65 -7.37 -2.75 1.24
C THR A 65 -6.23 -1.97 1.91
N LEU A 66 -6.10 -2.08 3.23
CA LEU A 66 -4.99 -1.43 3.94
C LEU A 66 -3.64 -2.01 3.52
N GLU A 67 -3.63 -3.32 3.27
CA GLU A 67 -2.49 -4.09 2.83
C GLU A 67 -2.00 -3.62 1.46
N GLU A 68 -2.91 -3.45 0.49
CA GLU A 68 -2.60 -2.86 -0.83
C GLU A 68 -2.12 -1.42 -0.70
N PHE A 69 -2.88 -0.58 0.01
CA PHE A 69 -2.58 0.84 0.15
C PHE A 69 -1.19 1.09 0.76
N MET A 70 -0.80 0.27 1.73
CA MET A 70 0.50 0.37 2.40
C MET A 70 1.61 -0.42 1.73
N SER A 71 1.32 -1.26 0.75
CA SER A 71 2.33 -2.01 0.01
C SER A 71 3.23 -1.06 -0.82
N HIS A 72 4.46 -1.47 -1.10
CA HIS A 72 5.33 -0.78 -2.06
C HIS A 72 5.14 -1.31 -3.49
N ALA A 73 4.10 -2.12 -3.72
CA ALA A 73 3.78 -2.68 -5.02
C ALA A 73 3.44 -1.55 -6.00
N GLN A 74 4.13 -1.51 -7.13
CA GLN A 74 3.94 -0.53 -8.20
C GLN A 74 3.22 -1.12 -9.41
N THR A 75 3.24 -2.45 -9.58
CA THR A 75 2.56 -3.12 -10.71
C THR A 75 1.29 -3.86 -10.29
N GLU A 76 0.41 -4.14 -11.25
CA GLU A 76 -0.81 -4.93 -11.03
C GLU A 76 -0.50 -6.33 -10.50
N GLU A 77 0.58 -6.95 -11.01
CA GLU A 77 1.04 -8.27 -10.56
C GLU A 77 1.51 -8.24 -9.11
N GLU A 78 2.25 -7.20 -8.71
CA GLU A 78 2.71 -7.05 -7.33
C GLU A 78 1.53 -6.84 -6.36
N LEU A 79 0.51 -6.07 -6.78
CA LEU A 79 -0.71 -5.88 -6.00
C LEU A 79 -1.50 -7.19 -5.84
N GLU A 80 -1.61 -7.97 -6.91
CA GLU A 80 -2.30 -9.27 -6.87
C GLU A 80 -1.57 -10.26 -5.95
N ILE A 81 -0.23 -10.30 -5.97
CA ILE A 81 0.55 -11.12 -5.04
C ILE A 81 0.27 -10.73 -3.58
N VAL A 82 0.21 -9.43 -3.27
CA VAL A 82 -0.12 -8.95 -1.92
C VAL A 82 -1.53 -9.39 -1.50
N ARG A 83 -2.52 -9.26 -2.41
CA ARG A 83 -3.90 -9.73 -2.19
C ARG A 83 -3.94 -11.22 -1.88
N LEU A 84 -3.27 -12.04 -2.68
CA LEU A 84 -3.22 -13.50 -2.50
C LEU A 84 -2.59 -13.86 -1.15
N ILE A 85 -1.47 -13.24 -0.77
CA ILE A 85 -0.80 -13.47 0.52
C ILE A 85 -1.75 -13.19 1.69
N SER A 86 -2.54 -12.11 1.62
CA SER A 86 -3.47 -11.73 2.69
C SER A 86 -4.52 -12.81 2.99
N GLN A 87 -4.90 -13.60 1.98
CA GLN A 87 -5.90 -14.66 2.06
C GLN A 87 -5.30 -16.02 2.49
N LEU A 88 -3.98 -16.17 2.44
CA LEU A 88 -3.31 -17.43 2.77
C LEU A 88 -3.10 -17.61 4.29
N PRO A 89 -3.28 -18.83 4.82
CA PRO A 89 -2.83 -19.22 6.16
C PRO A 89 -1.30 -19.08 6.34
N PRO A 90 -0.79 -18.87 7.57
CA PRO A 90 0.64 -18.67 7.82
C PRO A 90 1.56 -19.76 7.25
N ALA A 91 1.16 -21.04 7.33
CA ALA A 91 1.94 -22.16 6.79
C ALA A 91 2.18 -22.01 5.28
N LEU A 92 1.13 -21.69 4.51
CA LEU A 92 1.21 -21.53 3.06
C LEU A 92 1.99 -20.26 2.64
N ARG A 93 2.03 -19.24 3.49
CA ARG A 93 2.90 -18.07 3.26
C ARG A 93 4.38 -18.44 3.30
N HIS A 94 4.77 -19.36 4.19
CA HIS A 94 6.16 -19.85 4.26
C HIS A 94 6.53 -20.68 3.02
N GLU A 95 5.62 -21.49 2.52
CA GLU A 95 5.82 -22.23 1.27
C GLU A 95 5.98 -21.27 0.09
N LEU A 96 5.08 -20.29 -0.06
CA LEU A 96 5.18 -19.26 -1.10
C LEU A 96 6.51 -18.51 -1.04
N LEU A 97 6.98 -18.16 0.17
CA LEU A 97 8.29 -17.53 0.36
C LEU A 97 9.44 -18.43 -0.11
N GLY A 98 9.36 -19.73 0.15
CA GLY A 98 10.32 -20.72 -0.34
C GLY A 98 10.35 -20.79 -1.87
N TYR A 99 9.18 -20.86 -2.49
CA TYR A 99 9.05 -20.82 -3.96
C TYR A 99 9.60 -19.54 -4.55
N GLY A 100 9.26 -18.37 -3.98
CA GLY A 100 9.79 -17.09 -4.42
C GLY A 100 11.32 -17.03 -4.37
N ARG A 101 11.95 -17.56 -3.30
CA ARG A 101 13.41 -17.66 -3.20
C ARG A 101 14.02 -18.60 -4.25
N ALA A 102 13.37 -19.71 -4.57
CA ALA A 102 13.84 -20.61 -5.62
C ALA A 102 13.79 -19.93 -7.00
N LEU A 103 12.71 -19.19 -7.29
CA LEU A 103 12.56 -18.44 -8.55
C LEU A 103 13.62 -17.34 -8.71
N THR A 104 13.97 -16.61 -7.64
CA THR A 104 15.03 -15.58 -7.73
C THR A 104 16.40 -16.19 -8.00
N VAL A 105 16.71 -17.35 -7.41
CA VAL A 105 17.94 -18.10 -7.72
C VAL A 105 17.93 -18.58 -9.17
N GLN A 106 16.81 -19.07 -9.69
CA GLN A 106 16.71 -19.50 -11.08
C GLN A 106 16.86 -18.33 -12.06
N ALA A 107 16.22 -17.20 -11.79
CA ALA A 107 16.37 -15.97 -12.59
C ALA A 107 17.82 -15.47 -12.62
N ALA A 108 18.52 -15.55 -11.49
CA ALA A 108 19.95 -15.18 -11.43
C ALA A 108 20.82 -16.09 -12.30
N LYS A 109 20.53 -17.40 -12.35
CA LYS A 109 21.25 -18.33 -13.24
C LYS A 109 21.00 -18.06 -14.71
N LEU A 110 19.74 -17.83 -15.09
CA LEU A 110 19.37 -17.49 -16.47
C LEU A 110 20.06 -16.22 -16.97
N ASN A 111 20.24 -15.23 -16.08
CA ASN A 111 20.96 -13.99 -16.39
C ASN A 111 22.49 -14.18 -16.48
N GLN A 112 23.06 -15.20 -15.83
CA GLN A 112 24.50 -15.52 -15.93
C GLN A 112 24.80 -16.29 -17.22
N GLU A 113 23.99 -17.29 -17.56
CA GLU A 113 24.14 -18.10 -18.79
C GLU A 113 23.97 -17.26 -20.07
N SER A 114 23.12 -16.22 -20.03
CA SER A 114 22.96 -15.28 -21.16
C SER A 114 24.10 -14.26 -21.33
N THR A 115 25.00 -14.17 -20.34
CA THR A 115 26.21 -13.32 -20.42
C THR A 115 27.41 -14.09 -20.98
N GLU A 116 27.46 -15.42 -20.78
CA GLU A 116 28.57 -16.28 -21.25
C GLU A 116 28.48 -16.66 -22.74
N ASP A 117 27.32 -16.52 -23.38
CA ASP A 117 27.14 -16.76 -24.83
C ASP A 117 27.48 -15.53 -25.71
N ASN A 118 27.93 -14.41 -25.14
CA ASN A 118 28.31 -13.18 -25.84
C ASN A 118 29.80 -12.80 -25.65
N GLU A 119 30.71 -13.78 -25.56
CA GLU A 119 32.17 -13.55 -25.55
C GLU A 119 32.90 -14.36 -26.64
#